data_AF-A0A960LLS2-F1
#
_entry.id   AF-A0A960LLS2-F1
#
_cell.length_a   1.000
_cell.length_b   1.000
_cell.length_c   1.000
_cell.angle_alpha   90.00
_cell.angle_beta   90.00
_cell.angle_gamma   90.00
#
_symmetry.space_group_name_H-M   'P 1'
#
loop_
_entity.id
_entity.type
_entity.pdbx_description
1 polymer ?
#
loop_
_entity_poly.entity_id
_entity_poly.type
_entity_poly.pdbx_seq_one_letter_code
_entity_poly.pdbx_strand_id
1 'polypeptide(L)' 'MTTLSPELIAQLRCPETRQPLAVADDATLTRVRMASVDADLEGSLVREDGLRAYPVRDGFPILLLSEAISLEQDSPEG' A
#
# COMPACT_ATOMS: atom_id res chain seq x y z
N MET A 1 15.85 4.02 -14.18
CA MET A 1 14.59 4.04 -13.40
C MET A 1 13.99 2.66 -13.53
N THR A 2 14.03 1.85 -12.48
CA THR A 2 13.56 0.47 -12.52
C THR A 2 12.11 0.46 -12.04
N THR A 3 11.17 0.61 -12.97
CA THR A 3 9.73 0.48 -12.67
C THR A 3 9.40 -0.98 -12.40
N LEU A 4 8.69 -1.26 -11.30
CA LEU A 4 8.13 -2.59 -11.02
C LEU A 4 7.30 -3.07 -12.21
N SER A 5 7.60 -4.27 -12.73
CA SER A 5 6.85 -4.83 -13.85
C SER A 5 5.44 -5.28 -13.39
N PRO A 6 4.40 -5.11 -14.23
CA PRO A 6 3.03 -5.53 -13.89
C PRO A 6 2.91 -7.01 -13.50
N GLU A 7 3.71 -7.86 -14.15
CA GLU A 7 3.76 -9.30 -13.90
C GLU A 7 4.31 -9.62 -12.52
N LEU A 8 5.34 -8.90 -12.06
CA LEU A 8 5.88 -9.05 -10.71
C LEU A 8 4.85 -8.61 -9.67
N ILE A 9 4.19 -7.48 -9.90
CA ILE A 9 3.15 -6.96 -9.01
C ILE A 9 2.02 -7.98 -8.84
N ALA A 10 1.57 -8.62 -9.93
CA ALA A 10 0.52 -9.64 -9.89
C ALA A 10 0.87 -10.86 -9.00
N GLN A 11 2.16 -11.11 -8.76
CA GLN A 11 2.65 -12.20 -7.91
C GLN A 11 2.84 -11.77 -6.45
N LEU A 12 2.84 -10.47 -6.14
CA LEU A 12 3.02 -9.98 -4.78
C LEU A 12 1.81 -10.33 -3.91
N ARG A 13 2.09 -10.63 -2.64
CA ARG A 13 1.10 -10.99 -1.63
C ARG A 13 1.39 -10.27 -0.33
N CYS A 14 0.34 -10.02 0.45
CA CYS A 14 0.44 -9.56 1.82
C CYS A 14 1.28 -10.54 2.65
N PRO A 15 2.31 -10.08 3.39
CA PRO A 15 3.19 -10.96 4.18
C PRO A 15 2.48 -11.69 5.33
N GLU A 16 1.35 -11.17 5.81
CA GLU A 16 0.56 -11.78 6.91
C GLU A 16 -0.52 -12.72 6.38
N THR A 17 -1.39 -12.22 5.50
CA THR A 17 -2.63 -12.92 5.10
C THR A 17 -2.50 -13.68 3.78
N ARG A 18 -1.41 -13.48 3.04
CA ARG A 18 -1.22 -13.96 1.66
C ARG A 18 -2.28 -13.48 0.67
N GLN A 19 -3.03 -12.43 0.98
CA GLN A 19 -3.94 -11.80 0.03
C GLN A 19 -3.17 -11.13 -1.13
N PRO A 20 -3.76 -11.04 -2.33
CA PRO A 20 -3.23 -10.26 -3.44
C PRO A 20 -2.96 -8.80 -3.06
N LEU A 21 -1.97 -8.22 -3.74
CA LEU A 21 -1.66 -6.80 -3.69
C LEU A 21 -1.86 -6.19 -5.07
N ALA A 22 -2.39 -4.97 -5.11
CA ALA A 22 -2.58 -4.20 -6.33
C ALA A 22 -1.98 -2.80 -6.18
N VAL A 23 -1.62 -2.15 -7.29
CA VAL A 23 -1.24 -0.73 -7.24
C VAL A 23 -2.44 0.09 -6.80
N ALA A 24 -2.24 0.97 -5.81
CA ALA A 24 -3.27 1.90 -5.36
C ALA A 24 -3.69 2.84 -6.50
N ASP A 25 -5.00 3.02 -6.68
CA ASP A 25 -5.53 4.07 -7.54
C ASP A 25 -5.38 5.46 -6.87
N ASP A 26 -5.67 6.53 -7.61
CA ASP A 26 -5.51 7.91 -7.12
C ASP A 26 -6.31 8.19 -5.85
N ALA A 27 -7.52 7.63 -5.75
CA ALA A 27 -8.39 7.78 -4.58
C ALA A 27 -7.79 7.09 -3.35
N THR A 28 -7.30 5.86 -3.50
CA THR A 28 -6.63 5.11 -2.44
C THR A 28 -5.32 5.76 -2.06
N LEU A 29 -4.51 6.21 -3.02
CA LEU A 29 -3.24 6.88 -2.76
C LEU A 29 -3.45 8.19 -1.98
N THR A 30 -4.55 8.90 -2.25
CA THR A 30 -4.96 10.05 -1.45
C THR A 30 -5.24 9.65 0.00
N ARG A 31 -5.98 8.56 0.24
CA ARG A 31 -6.21 8.04 1.60
C ARG A 31 -4.91 7.64 2.29
N VAL A 32 -3.99 6.97 1.58
CA VAL A 32 -2.68 6.58 2.09
C VAL A 32 -1.88 7.80 2.54
N ARG A 33 -1.85 8.87 1.74
CA ARG A 33 -1.18 10.14 2.08
C ARG A 33 -1.81 10.88 3.26
N MET A 34 -3.09 10.64 3.55
CA MET A 34 -3.74 11.20 4.74
C MET A 34 -3.48 10.35 5.99
N ALA A 35 -3.35 9.03 5.82
CA ALA A 35 -3.10 8.09 6.91
C ALA A 35 -1.60 7.96 7.29
N SER A 36 -0.70 8.49 6.47
CA SER A 36 0.75 8.43 6.69
C SER A 36 1.43 9.75 6.30
N VAL A 37 2.38 10.19 7.11
CA VAL A 37 3.23 11.36 6.83
C VAL A 37 4.53 11.00 6.08
N ASP A 38 4.51 9.86 5.38
CA ASP A 38 5.66 9.36 4.61
C ASP A 38 6.00 10.31 3.44
N ALA A 39 7.08 11.06 3.60
CA ALA A 39 7.55 12.02 2.61
C ALA A 39 8.18 11.36 1.37
N ASP A 40 8.61 10.10 1.49
CA ASP A 40 9.25 9.34 0.42
C ASP A 40 8.24 8.45 -0.34
N LEU A 41 6.94 8.65 -0.09
CA LEU A 41 5.87 7.87 -0.71
C LEU A 41 5.71 8.22 -2.20
N GLU A 42 6.26 7.38 -3.06
CA GLU A 42 6.08 7.46 -4.52
C GLU A 42 4.76 6.82 -4.97
N GLY A 43 4.33 5.78 -4.26
CA GLY A 43 3.14 5.01 -4.56
C GLY A 43 2.83 4.02 -3.44
N SER A 44 1.83 3.17 -3.64
CA SER A 44 1.46 2.15 -2.65
C SER A 44 0.91 0.90 -3.33
N LEU A 45 1.15 -0.25 -2.70
CA LEU A 45 0.46 -1.50 -2.97
C LEU A 45 -0.65 -1.68 -1.93
N VAL A 46 -1.90 -1.78 -2.37
CA VAL A 46 -3.06 -2.00 -1.51
C VAL A 46 -3.41 -3.48 -1.45
N ARG A 47 -3.74 -3.97 -0.25
CA ARG A 47 -4.28 -5.31 -0.02
C ARG A 47 -5.67 -5.43 -0.64
N GLU A 48 -6.01 -6.60 -1.15
CA GLU A 48 -7.31 -6.86 -1.82
C GLU A 48 -8.53 -6.43 -1.00
N ASP A 49 -8.48 -6.51 0.34
CA ASP A 49 -9.57 -6.06 1.21
C ASP A 49 -9.63 -4.54 1.45
N GLY A 50 -8.66 -3.78 0.92
CA GLY A 50 -8.58 -2.33 1.05
C GLY A 50 -8.21 -1.83 2.44
N LEU A 51 -7.87 -2.71 3.39
CA LEU A 51 -7.65 -2.34 4.79
C LEU A 51 -6.20 -1.95 5.09
N ARG A 52 -5.25 -2.38 4.25
CA ARG A 52 -3.82 -2.06 4.41
C ARG A 52 -3.18 -1.68 3.09
N ALA A 53 -2.23 -0.76 3.20
CA ALA A 53 -1.37 -0.29 2.14
C ALA A 53 0.11 -0.48 2.52
N TYR A 54 0.95 -0.79 1.54
CA TYR A 54 2.40 -0.91 1.67
C TYR A 54 3.07 0.14 0.79
N PRO A 55 3.93 1.02 1.34
CA PRO A 55 4.51 2.10 0.58
C PRO A 55 5.51 1.59 -0.46
N VAL A 56 5.61 2.31 -1.57
CA VAL A 56 6.67 2.17 -2.56
C VAL A 56 7.62 3.35 -2.39
N ARG A 57 8.92 3.05 -2.18
CA ARG A 57 10.00 4.03 -2.01
C ARG A 57 11.15 3.69 -2.95
N ASP A 58 11.65 4.66 -3.71
CA ASP A 58 12.69 4.45 -4.74
C ASP A 58 12.35 3.29 -5.71
N GLY A 59 11.07 3.16 -6.07
CA GLY A 59 10.56 2.05 -6.89
C GLY A 59 10.51 0.67 -6.21
N PHE A 60 10.85 0.55 -4.91
CA PHE A 60 10.79 -0.72 -4.16
C PHE A 60 9.58 -0.80 -3.22
N PRO A 61 8.81 -1.90 -3.23
CA PRO A 61 7.70 -2.09 -2.31
C PRO A 61 8.20 -2.53 -0.94
N ILE A 62 7.83 -1.78 0.10
CA ILE A 62 8.22 -2.08 1.48
C ILE A 62 7.16 -3.00 2.11
N LEU A 63 7.33 -4.31 1.96
CA LEU A 63 6.40 -5.33 2.47
C LEU A 63 6.70 -5.72 3.94
N LEU A 64 6.86 -4.72 4.80
CA LEU A 64 7.04 -4.91 6.24
C LEU A 64 5.75 -4.56 6.98
N LEU A 65 5.31 -5.40 7.91
CA LEU A 65 4.09 -5.16 8.68
C LEU A 65 4.18 -3.89 9.55
N SER A 66 5.37 -3.55 10.03
CA SER A 66 5.62 -2.32 10.80
C SER A 66 5.51 -1.05 9.96
N GLU A 67 5.65 -1.17 8.64
CA GLU A 67 5.56 -0.08 7.68
C GLU A 67 4.20 -0.05 6.96
N ALA A 68 3.32 -1.00 7.27
CA ALA A 68 2.00 -1.08 6.67
C ALA A 68 1.13 0.08 7.17
N ILE A 69 0.49 0.76 6.24
CA ILE A 69 -0.40 1.89 6.50
C ILE A 69 -1.82 1.33 6.64
N SER A 70 -2.44 1.55 7.80
CA SER A 70 -3.83 1.17 8.01
C SER A 70 -4.76 2.11 7.25
N LEU A 71 -5.68 1.53 6.48
CA LEU A 71 -6.73 2.24 5.73
C LEU A 71 -8.12 1.98 6.30
N GLU A 72 -8.22 1.16 7.35
CA GLU A 72 -9.38 1.13 8.24
C GLU A 72 -9.68 2.57 8.63
N GLN A 73 -10.81 3.08 8.13
CA GLN A 73 -11.26 4.39 8.54
C GLN A 73 -11.50 4.29 10.04
N ASP A 74 -10.90 5.20 10.82
CA ASP A 74 -11.52 5.59 12.08
C ASP A 74 -12.93 6.02 11.68
N SER A 75 -13.91 5.13 11.89
CA SER A 75 -15.26 5.60 12.09
C SER A 75 -15.12 6.60 13.24
N PRO A 76 -15.55 7.86 13.10
CA PRO A 76 -15.73 8.65 14.30
C PRO A 76 -16.72 7.82 15.15
N GLU A 77 -16.24 7.24 16.25
CA GLU A 77 -17.14 6.86 17.33
C GLU A 77 -17.84 8.16 17.74
N GLY A 78 -19.09 8.28 17.29
CA GLY A 78 -20.02 9.36 17.59
C GLY A 78 -21.33 8.76 18.05
#